data_AF-A0A1F8L3C2-F1
#
_entry.id   AF-A0A1F8L3C2-F1
#
_cell.length_a   1.000
_cell.length_b   1.000
_cell.length_c   1.000
_cell.angle_alpha   90.00
_cell.angle_beta   90.00
_cell.angle_gamma   90.00
#
_symmetry.space_group_name_H-M   'P 1'
#
loop_
_entity.id
_entity.type
_entity.pdbx_description
1 polymer ?
#
loop_
_entity_poly.entity_id
_entity_poly.type
_entity_poly.pdbx_seq_one_letter_code
_entity_poly.pdbx_strand_id
1 'polypeptide(L)'
;MRVSRIAAPLAALALLALGSAALANMAAPWTPGDPVGEPSGVFRHLDIQRETLAFDLRPLAVNAPAAVTATYRVHNRGEAVTVELLFVSPGIEAGSLTVDGEAVPVEPLAEPTLPPDWAPPSEAPAIGGGERRYTVVEPTGIALLFRATLARGVHELAVSYTMRPSEYHGPEVYRDWQVGYVLAPARSWASFRRLDVTVELPAGWDAATSLAMTREGDRLSARFDGVPADTLAITVRHPLDASEPEGVGLAAVLAGSVPLLLAGWWAGRAAARRRWSGGHAAVATLALVVVGGALVAALAAAAMTLLLPAPDPAQVSRTWSYGGGYGEVGIVLLGLWGGALAAVVGMVAGFVPGRRRAGGGGTGLPDRHLPGRWA
;
A
#
# COMPACT_ATOMS: atom_id res chain seq x y z
N MET A 1 39.32 -2.02 -35.04
CA MET A 1 37.94 -2.57 -35.10
C MET A 1 37.79 -3.78 -34.17
N ARG A 2 37.48 -3.61 -32.89
CA ARG A 2 37.07 -4.72 -31.97
C ARG A 2 36.08 -4.28 -30.86
N VAL A 3 35.72 -3.00 -30.79
CA VAL A 3 34.81 -2.46 -29.76
C VAL A 3 33.36 -2.91 -29.97
N SER A 4 32.93 -3.17 -31.21
CA SER A 4 31.56 -3.58 -31.52
C SER A 4 31.17 -4.98 -31.01
N ARG A 5 32.15 -5.87 -30.77
CA ARG A 5 31.85 -7.26 -30.33
C ARG A 5 31.52 -7.38 -28.84
N ILE A 6 31.85 -6.37 -28.03
CA ILE A 6 31.60 -6.38 -26.58
C ILE A 6 30.34 -5.54 -26.23
N ALA A 7 30.03 -4.52 -27.03
CA ALA A 7 28.86 -3.67 -26.81
C ALA A 7 27.52 -4.41 -26.99
N ALA A 8 27.43 -5.32 -27.97
CA ALA A 8 26.21 -6.07 -28.27
C ALA A 8 25.74 -6.99 -27.12
N PRO A 9 26.58 -7.85 -26.51
CA PRO A 9 26.15 -8.69 -25.39
C PRO A 9 25.82 -7.88 -24.13
N LEU A 10 26.50 -6.75 -23.89
CA LEU A 10 26.17 -5.85 -22.77
C LEU A 10 24.82 -5.15 -22.96
N ALA A 11 24.53 -4.68 -24.19
CA ALA A 11 23.22 -4.12 -24.52
C ALA A 11 22.12 -5.19 -24.40
N ALA A 12 22.39 -6.43 -24.83
CA ALA A 12 21.46 -7.55 -24.67
C ALA A 12 21.23 -7.92 -23.20
N LEU A 13 22.28 -7.94 -22.37
CA LEU A 13 22.16 -8.21 -20.92
C LEU A 13 21.38 -7.09 -20.22
N ALA A 14 21.63 -5.82 -20.59
CA ALA A 14 20.87 -4.68 -20.09
C ALA A 14 19.40 -4.73 -20.53
N LEU A 15 19.12 -5.11 -21.79
CA LEU A 15 17.76 -5.29 -22.30
C LEU A 15 17.03 -6.46 -21.61
N LEU A 16 17.74 -7.56 -21.29
CA LEU A 16 17.18 -8.70 -20.56
C LEU A 16 16.90 -8.36 -19.08
N ALA A 17 17.76 -7.54 -18.46
CA ALA A 17 17.54 -7.03 -17.11
C ALA A 17 16.39 -6.00 -17.06
N LEU A 18 16.17 -5.22 -18.12
CA LEU A 18 15.04 -4.29 -18.23
C LEU A 18 13.72 -5.01 -18.54
N GLY A 19 13.75 -6.09 -19.32
CA GLY A 19 12.55 -6.83 -19.72
C GLY A 19 11.89 -7.66 -18.60
N SER A 20 12.65 -8.09 -17.60
CA SER A 20 12.13 -8.85 -16.45
C SER A 20 11.40 -7.99 -15.44
N ALA A 21 11.70 -6.69 -15.37
CA ALA A 21 10.95 -5.74 -14.53
C ALA A 21 9.56 -5.43 -15.09
N ALA A 22 9.37 -5.47 -16.42
CA ALA A 22 8.12 -5.04 -17.06
C ALA A 22 6.99 -6.11 -17.09
N LEU A 23 7.23 -7.33 -16.60
CA LEU A 23 6.29 -8.46 -16.77
C LEU A 23 5.82 -9.14 -15.47
N ALA A 24 6.12 -8.60 -14.29
CA ALA A 24 5.59 -9.17 -13.04
C ALA A 24 4.16 -8.67 -12.78
N ASN A 25 3.20 -9.54 -13.10
CA ASN A 25 1.77 -9.51 -12.75
C ASN A 25 1.26 -8.26 -12.03
N MET A 26 0.58 -7.38 -12.78
CA MET A 26 -0.43 -6.49 -12.23
C MET A 26 -1.59 -7.34 -11.70
N ALA A 27 -1.45 -7.90 -10.50
CA ALA A 27 -2.57 -8.42 -9.75
C ALA A 27 -3.58 -7.29 -9.54
N ALA A 28 -4.88 -7.60 -9.51
CA ALA A 28 -5.88 -6.60 -9.22
C ALA A 28 -5.55 -5.89 -7.89
N PRO A 29 -5.61 -4.55 -7.81
CA PRO A 29 -5.27 -3.81 -6.58
C PRO A 29 -6.31 -3.98 -5.47
N TRP A 30 -7.16 -5.01 -5.52
CA TRP A 30 -8.16 -5.28 -4.50
C TRP A 30 -8.16 -6.77 -4.12
N THR A 31 -8.36 -7.04 -2.84
CA THR A 31 -8.86 -8.33 -2.36
C THR A 31 -10.34 -8.13 -2.04
N PRO A 32 -11.25 -8.88 -2.67
CA PRO A 32 -12.66 -8.79 -2.35
C PRO A 32 -12.91 -9.12 -0.87
N GLY A 33 -13.78 -8.35 -0.23
CA GLY A 33 -14.21 -8.60 1.15
C GLY A 33 -15.61 -9.18 1.24
N ASP A 34 -16.10 -9.25 2.46
CA ASP A 34 -17.42 -9.75 2.76
C ASP A 34 -18.46 -8.61 2.72
N PRO A 35 -19.53 -8.67 1.89
CA PRO A 35 -20.67 -7.76 1.99
C PRO A 35 -21.38 -7.99 3.31
N VAL A 36 -21.96 -6.94 3.89
CA VAL A 36 -22.68 -7.05 5.15
C VAL A 36 -24.03 -6.36 5.01
N GLY A 37 -25.12 -6.91 5.55
CA GLY A 37 -26.44 -6.28 5.44
C GLY A 37 -27.51 -6.80 6.42
N GLU A 38 -28.60 -6.03 6.50
CA GLU A 38 -29.76 -6.24 7.37
C GLU A 38 -30.78 -7.31 6.90
N PRO A 39 -31.64 -7.82 7.80
CA PRO A 39 -32.65 -8.84 7.51
C PRO A 39 -33.84 -8.43 6.62
N SER A 40 -34.43 -9.42 5.90
CA SER A 40 -35.64 -9.29 5.05
C SER A 40 -36.83 -10.07 5.59
N GLY A 41 -38.02 -9.50 5.44
CA GLY A 41 -39.30 -10.13 5.74
C GLY A 41 -40.47 -9.16 5.56
N VAL A 42 -41.71 -9.66 5.64
CA VAL A 42 -42.90 -8.80 5.61
C VAL A 42 -43.12 -8.17 6.99
N PHE A 43 -42.36 -7.13 7.30
CA PHE A 43 -42.33 -6.50 8.64
C PHE A 43 -43.35 -5.36 8.82
N ARG A 44 -44.48 -5.38 8.09
CA ARG A 44 -45.47 -4.30 8.07
C ARG A 44 -46.13 -4.00 9.44
N HIS A 45 -45.95 -4.85 10.43
CA HIS A 45 -46.48 -4.70 11.78
C HIS A 45 -45.42 -4.46 12.87
N LEU A 46 -44.14 -4.39 12.46
CA LEU A 46 -43.01 -4.26 13.37
C LEU A 46 -42.38 -2.88 13.22
N ASP A 47 -42.29 -2.16 14.34
CA ASP A 47 -41.54 -0.91 14.39
C ASP A 47 -40.13 -1.16 14.93
N ILE A 48 -39.12 -0.71 14.19
CA ILE A 48 -37.78 -0.53 14.77
C ILE A 48 -37.79 0.78 15.54
N GLN A 49 -37.87 0.68 16.87
CA GLN A 49 -37.78 1.84 17.75
C GLN A 49 -36.35 2.39 17.80
N ARG A 50 -35.36 1.51 17.72
CA ARG A 50 -33.94 1.83 17.76
C ARG A 50 -33.14 0.67 17.22
N GLU A 51 -32.15 0.96 16.41
CA GLU A 51 -31.05 0.07 16.11
C GLU A 51 -29.76 0.64 16.69
N THR A 52 -28.94 -0.22 17.28
CA THR A 52 -27.56 0.08 17.66
C THR A 52 -26.64 -0.82 16.87
N LEU A 53 -25.86 -0.23 15.97
CA LEU A 53 -24.91 -0.92 15.11
C LEU A 53 -23.49 -0.62 15.58
N ALA A 54 -22.75 -1.66 15.94
CA ALA A 54 -21.39 -1.57 16.44
C ALA A 54 -20.43 -2.39 15.57
N PHE A 55 -19.37 -1.73 15.10
CA PHE A 55 -18.26 -2.36 14.40
C PHE A 55 -17.03 -2.33 15.29
N ASP A 56 -16.42 -3.49 15.53
CA ASP A 56 -15.11 -3.61 16.16
C ASP A 56 -14.06 -3.95 15.09
N LEU A 57 -13.30 -2.93 14.70
CA LEU A 57 -12.25 -3.03 13.69
C LEU A 57 -10.86 -3.20 14.32
N ARG A 58 -10.73 -3.19 15.65
CA ARG A 58 -9.45 -3.35 16.36
C ARG A 58 -8.69 -4.63 15.96
N PRO A 59 -9.34 -5.79 15.72
CA PRO A 59 -8.63 -7.00 15.29
C PRO A 59 -7.85 -6.86 13.97
N LEU A 60 -8.18 -5.86 13.13
CA LEU A 60 -7.47 -5.63 11.86
C LEU A 60 -5.99 -5.27 12.06
N ALA A 61 -5.61 -4.71 13.21
CA ALA A 61 -4.21 -4.45 13.54
C ALA A 61 -3.34 -5.71 13.50
N VAL A 62 -3.92 -6.88 13.74
CA VAL A 62 -3.25 -8.19 13.67
C VAL A 62 -3.82 -9.07 12.54
N ASN A 63 -4.44 -8.45 11.54
CA ASN A 63 -5.01 -9.12 10.36
C ASN A 63 -6.06 -10.20 10.70
N ALA A 64 -6.83 -9.97 11.77
CA ALA A 64 -7.94 -10.82 12.19
C ALA A 64 -9.30 -10.25 11.73
N PRO A 65 -10.34 -11.08 11.55
CA PRO A 65 -11.68 -10.61 11.16
C PRO A 65 -12.23 -9.53 12.09
N ALA A 66 -12.96 -8.57 11.51
CA ALA A 66 -13.72 -7.58 12.25
C ALA A 66 -14.96 -8.23 12.88
N ALA A 67 -15.44 -7.69 13.99
CA ALA A 67 -16.70 -8.11 14.60
C ALA A 67 -17.78 -7.06 14.38
N VAL A 68 -19.01 -7.52 14.15
CA VAL A 68 -20.19 -6.67 13.97
C VAL A 68 -21.25 -7.10 14.96
N THR A 69 -21.88 -6.14 15.63
CA THR A 69 -23.04 -6.38 16.49
C THR A 69 -24.15 -5.40 16.12
N ALA A 70 -25.34 -5.94 15.86
CA ALA A 70 -26.53 -5.16 15.59
C ALA A 70 -27.59 -5.49 16.65
N THR A 71 -28.04 -4.49 17.40
CA THR A 71 -29.09 -4.63 18.42
C THR A 71 -30.32 -3.83 18.01
N TYR A 72 -31.44 -4.51 17.83
CA TYR A 72 -32.71 -3.93 17.44
C TYR A 72 -33.67 -3.95 18.63
N ARG A 73 -34.25 -2.79 18.94
CA ARG A 73 -35.41 -2.67 19.81
C ARG A 73 -36.67 -2.62 18.95
N VAL A 74 -37.37 -3.74 18.87
CA VAL A 74 -38.52 -3.94 17.98
C VAL A 74 -39.81 -3.86 18.78
N HIS A 75 -40.84 -3.21 18.26
CA HIS A 75 -42.19 -3.22 18.82
C HIS A 75 -43.15 -3.90 17.87
N ASN A 76 -43.66 -5.06 18.27
CA ASN A 76 -44.74 -5.74 17.59
C ASN A 76 -46.08 -5.23 18.13
N ARG A 77 -46.80 -4.47 17.28
CA ARG A 77 -48.14 -3.94 17.63
C ARG A 77 -49.27 -4.94 17.40
N GLY A 78 -49.02 -6.00 16.63
CA GLY A 78 -50.02 -6.96 16.18
C GLY A 78 -50.13 -8.20 17.05
N GLU A 79 -50.63 -9.27 16.45
CA GLU A 79 -50.55 -10.62 17.02
C GLU A 79 -49.12 -11.15 16.97
N ALA A 80 -48.86 -12.27 17.65
CA ALA A 80 -47.55 -12.91 17.61
C ALA A 80 -47.18 -13.24 16.16
N VAL A 81 -45.95 -12.92 15.76
CA VAL A 81 -45.47 -13.10 14.39
C VAL A 81 -44.11 -13.78 14.38
N THR A 82 -43.93 -14.77 13.52
CA THR A 82 -42.61 -15.32 13.24
C THR A 82 -41.91 -14.45 12.21
N VAL A 83 -40.77 -13.89 12.59
CA VAL A 83 -39.88 -13.15 11.71
C VAL A 83 -38.78 -14.07 11.19
N GLU A 84 -38.50 -13.95 9.90
CA GLU A 84 -37.30 -14.47 9.30
C GLU A 84 -36.31 -13.31 9.19
N LEU A 85 -35.08 -13.50 9.67
CA LEU A 85 -34.04 -12.50 9.62
C LEU A 85 -32.86 -13.08 8.84
N LEU A 86 -32.55 -12.48 7.69
CA LEU A 86 -31.47 -12.91 6.81
C LEU A 86 -30.27 -11.96 6.91
N PHE A 87 -29.16 -12.43 7.47
CA PHE A 87 -27.92 -11.67 7.52
C PHE A 87 -26.95 -12.21 6.48
N VAL A 88 -26.58 -11.37 5.52
CA VAL A 88 -25.67 -11.77 4.45
C VAL A 88 -24.28 -11.28 4.79
N SER A 89 -23.34 -12.22 4.84
CA SER A 89 -21.92 -11.92 4.70
C SER A 89 -21.18 -13.17 4.23
N PRO A 90 -20.53 -13.14 3.05
CA PRO A 90 -19.46 -14.04 2.68
C PRO A 90 -18.49 -14.12 3.86
N GLY A 91 -17.87 -15.27 4.09
CA GLY A 91 -16.97 -15.40 5.23
C GLY A 91 -17.63 -15.37 6.62
N ILE A 92 -18.96 -15.20 6.77
CA ILE A 92 -19.61 -15.58 8.03
C ILE A 92 -19.48 -17.11 8.17
N GLU A 93 -18.55 -17.50 9.03
CA GLU A 93 -18.40 -18.89 9.48
C GLU A 93 -19.37 -19.19 10.63
N ALA A 94 -19.62 -18.19 11.48
CA ALA A 94 -20.48 -18.29 12.64
C ALA A 94 -21.11 -16.93 12.99
N GLY A 95 -22.31 -16.99 13.56
CA GLY A 95 -22.97 -15.86 14.16
C GLY A 95 -23.94 -16.33 15.25
N SER A 96 -24.44 -15.39 16.03
CA SER A 96 -25.40 -15.63 17.10
C SER A 96 -26.53 -14.61 17.02
N LEU A 97 -27.73 -15.04 17.38
CA LEU A 97 -28.89 -14.17 17.61
C LEU A 97 -29.44 -14.49 18.99
N THR A 98 -29.79 -13.44 19.74
CA THR A 98 -30.64 -13.57 20.91
C THR A 98 -31.91 -12.75 20.75
N VAL A 99 -33.02 -13.26 21.29
CA VAL A 99 -34.30 -12.55 21.45
C VAL A 99 -34.55 -12.43 22.94
N ASP A 100 -34.62 -11.20 23.46
CA ASP A 100 -34.82 -10.93 24.89
C ASP A 100 -33.81 -11.66 25.80
N GLY A 101 -32.58 -11.87 25.29
CA GLY A 101 -31.50 -12.58 25.97
C GLY A 101 -31.51 -14.10 25.77
N GLU A 102 -32.52 -14.68 25.12
CA GLU A 102 -32.58 -16.11 24.82
C GLU A 102 -31.98 -16.41 23.43
N ALA A 103 -31.10 -17.39 23.35
CA ALA A 103 -30.45 -17.77 22.10
C ALA A 103 -31.44 -18.38 21.09
N VAL A 104 -31.37 -17.93 19.84
CA VAL A 104 -32.16 -18.46 18.73
C VAL A 104 -31.28 -19.33 17.83
N PRO A 105 -31.76 -20.50 17.38
CA PRO A 105 -31.05 -21.32 16.41
C PRO A 105 -30.72 -20.56 15.13
N VAL A 106 -29.52 -20.79 14.61
CA VAL A 106 -29.00 -20.16 13.40
C VAL A 106 -28.95 -21.21 12.29
N GLU A 107 -29.53 -20.91 11.14
CA GLU A 107 -29.47 -21.76 9.96
C GLU A 107 -28.57 -21.12 8.89
N PRO A 108 -27.44 -21.72 8.52
CA PRO A 108 -26.65 -21.24 7.40
C PRO A 108 -27.40 -21.48 6.08
N LEU A 109 -27.50 -20.44 5.26
CA LEU A 109 -28.12 -20.46 3.95
C LEU A 109 -27.05 -20.21 2.88
N ALA A 110 -26.83 -21.19 2.00
CA ALA A 110 -25.89 -21.04 0.88
C ALA A 110 -26.52 -20.21 -0.24
N GLU A 111 -25.74 -19.28 -0.81
CA GLU A 111 -26.09 -18.52 -2.02
C GLU A 111 -27.50 -17.92 -2.01
N PRO A 112 -27.86 -17.08 -1.01
CA PRO A 112 -29.17 -16.45 -1.00
C PRO A 112 -29.37 -15.57 -2.24
N THR A 113 -30.57 -15.61 -2.83
CA THR A 113 -30.96 -14.65 -3.86
C THR A 113 -31.35 -13.33 -3.18
N LEU A 114 -30.59 -12.27 -3.45
CA LEU A 114 -30.81 -10.96 -2.84
C LEU A 114 -31.48 -10.01 -3.83
N PRO A 115 -32.39 -9.14 -3.36
CA PRO A 115 -32.91 -8.04 -4.15
C PRO A 115 -31.78 -7.12 -4.68
N PRO A 116 -31.91 -6.52 -5.88
CA PRO A 116 -30.87 -5.64 -6.43
C PRO A 116 -30.55 -4.41 -5.57
N ASP A 117 -31.54 -3.89 -4.85
CA ASP A 117 -31.41 -2.77 -3.90
C ASP A 117 -30.63 -3.15 -2.64
N TRP A 118 -30.29 -4.43 -2.47
CA TRP A 118 -29.46 -4.94 -1.38
C TRP A 118 -28.00 -5.12 -1.78
N ALA A 119 -27.63 -4.65 -2.96
CA ALA A 119 -26.26 -4.69 -3.40
C ALA A 119 -25.37 -3.88 -2.43
N PRO A 120 -24.16 -4.38 -2.11
CA PRO A 120 -23.16 -3.59 -1.41
C PRO A 120 -22.82 -2.33 -2.21
N PRO A 121 -22.29 -1.28 -1.56
CA PRO A 121 -21.89 -0.08 -2.29
C PRO A 121 -20.81 -0.43 -3.32
N SER A 122 -20.83 0.17 -4.51
CA SER A 122 -19.78 -0.06 -5.52
C SER A 122 -18.46 0.65 -5.18
N GLU A 123 -18.52 1.63 -4.28
CA GLU A 123 -17.43 2.50 -3.89
C GLU A 123 -17.44 2.77 -2.38
N ALA A 124 -16.28 3.07 -1.83
CA ALA A 124 -16.08 3.45 -0.44
C ALA A 124 -15.26 4.75 -0.38
N PRO A 125 -15.45 5.60 0.64
CA PRO A 125 -14.70 6.85 0.76
C PRO A 125 -13.21 6.58 0.93
N ALA A 126 -12.36 7.39 0.30
CA ALA A 126 -10.92 7.28 0.44
C ALA A 126 -10.41 8.13 1.61
N ILE A 127 -9.37 7.65 2.30
CA ILE A 127 -8.65 8.47 3.28
C ILE A 127 -7.92 9.59 2.53
N GLY A 128 -8.13 10.83 2.97
CA GLY A 128 -7.67 12.03 2.25
C GLY A 128 -8.66 12.59 1.22
N GLY A 129 -9.84 11.97 1.06
CA GLY A 129 -10.91 12.43 0.18
C GLY A 129 -11.01 11.69 -1.15
N GLY A 130 -12.19 11.77 -1.79
CA GLY A 130 -12.53 11.01 -2.98
C GLY A 130 -13.11 9.63 -2.66
N GLU A 131 -13.21 8.77 -3.68
CA GLU A 131 -13.83 7.44 -3.61
C GLU A 131 -12.89 6.38 -4.18
N ARG A 132 -12.98 5.16 -3.64
CA ARG A 132 -12.27 3.97 -4.12
C ARG A 132 -13.28 2.88 -4.43
N ARG A 133 -12.99 2.09 -5.46
CA ARG A 133 -13.79 0.90 -5.78
C ARG A 133 -13.86 -0.03 -4.57
N TYR A 134 -15.07 -0.38 -4.16
CA TYR A 134 -15.33 -1.43 -3.18
C TYR A 134 -15.58 -2.73 -3.94
N THR A 135 -15.00 -3.84 -3.47
CA THR A 135 -15.20 -5.15 -4.12
C THR A 135 -15.51 -6.21 -3.11
N VAL A 136 -16.46 -7.08 -3.48
CA VAL A 136 -16.99 -8.14 -2.63
C VAL A 136 -16.72 -9.51 -3.24
N VAL A 137 -16.58 -10.53 -2.41
CA VAL A 137 -16.48 -11.92 -2.86
C VAL A 137 -17.82 -12.31 -3.51
N GLU A 138 -17.78 -12.69 -4.77
CA GLU A 138 -18.92 -13.26 -5.51
C GLU A 138 -18.67 -14.75 -5.81
N PRO A 139 -19.69 -15.63 -5.67
CA PRO A 139 -21.03 -15.37 -5.12
C PRO A 139 -20.99 -15.09 -3.61
N THR A 140 -22.04 -14.47 -3.08
CA THR A 140 -22.24 -14.23 -1.64
C THR A 140 -22.33 -15.56 -0.89
N GLY A 141 -21.18 -16.15 -0.55
CA GLY A 141 -21.04 -17.59 -0.34
C GLY A 141 -21.91 -18.20 0.76
N ILE A 142 -22.29 -17.44 1.79
CA ILE A 142 -23.10 -17.90 2.94
C ILE A 142 -23.88 -16.71 3.52
N ALA A 143 -25.11 -16.96 3.98
CA ALA A 143 -25.88 -16.08 4.85
C ALA A 143 -26.36 -16.83 6.09
N LEU A 144 -26.76 -16.10 7.13
CA LEU A 144 -27.40 -16.65 8.32
C LEU A 144 -28.89 -16.31 8.30
N LEU A 145 -29.72 -17.34 8.32
CA LEU A 145 -31.14 -17.23 8.48
C LEU A 145 -31.51 -17.54 9.93
N PHE A 146 -32.23 -16.62 10.55
CA PHE A 146 -32.78 -16.80 11.89
C PHE A 146 -34.30 -16.74 11.85
N ARG A 147 -34.95 -17.58 12.66
CA ARG A 147 -36.41 -17.58 12.81
C ARG A 147 -36.78 -17.34 14.27
N ALA A 148 -37.45 -16.24 14.53
CA ALA A 148 -37.87 -15.86 15.88
C ALA A 148 -39.36 -15.54 15.91
N THR A 149 -40.08 -16.01 16.94
CA THR A 149 -41.48 -15.62 17.15
C THR A 149 -41.52 -14.46 18.14
N LEU A 150 -41.99 -13.31 17.67
CA LEU A 150 -42.15 -12.12 18.50
C LEU A 150 -43.60 -12.04 18.96
N ALA A 151 -43.82 -12.12 20.26
CA ALA A 151 -45.13 -11.87 20.86
C ALA A 151 -45.55 -10.40 20.63
N ARG A 152 -46.77 -10.05 21.03
CA ARG A 152 -47.17 -8.64 21.07
C ARG A 152 -46.37 -7.94 22.17
N GLY A 153 -45.71 -6.83 21.84
CA GLY A 153 -44.91 -6.08 22.81
C GLY A 153 -43.56 -5.63 22.25
N VAL A 154 -42.69 -5.19 23.16
CA VAL A 154 -41.34 -4.73 22.84
C VAL A 154 -40.36 -5.86 23.09
N HIS A 155 -39.50 -6.10 22.11
CA HIS A 155 -38.48 -7.15 22.11
C HIS A 155 -37.12 -6.56 21.77
N GLU A 156 -36.06 -7.17 22.29
CA GLU A 156 -34.68 -6.89 21.92
C GLU A 156 -34.11 -8.04 21.10
N LEU A 157 -33.65 -7.74 19.89
CA LEU A 157 -32.95 -8.67 19.01
C LEU A 157 -31.49 -8.27 18.98
N ALA A 158 -30.56 -9.16 19.33
CA ALA A 158 -29.13 -8.87 19.24
C ALA A 158 -28.43 -9.90 18.37
N VAL A 159 -27.78 -9.44 17.31
CA VAL A 159 -27.07 -10.26 16.34
C VAL A 159 -25.60 -9.92 16.39
N SER A 160 -24.75 -10.95 16.44
CA SER A 160 -23.29 -10.79 16.46
C SER A 160 -22.64 -11.81 15.53
N TYR A 161 -21.68 -11.35 14.72
CA TYR A 161 -20.89 -12.17 13.79
C TYR A 161 -19.56 -11.50 13.48
N THR A 162 -18.68 -12.23 12.81
CA THR A 162 -17.41 -11.72 12.29
C THR A 162 -17.41 -11.66 10.77
N MET A 163 -16.65 -10.75 10.20
CA MET A 163 -16.47 -10.59 8.75
C MET A 163 -15.03 -10.15 8.41
N ARG A 164 -14.57 -10.47 7.20
CA ARG A 164 -13.32 -9.96 6.62
C ARG A 164 -13.62 -8.74 5.75
N PRO A 165 -13.12 -7.56 6.10
CA PRO A 165 -13.24 -6.38 5.24
C PRO A 165 -12.53 -6.58 3.89
N SER A 166 -12.96 -5.83 2.87
CA SER A 166 -12.25 -5.79 1.59
C SER A 166 -10.92 -5.08 1.75
N GLU A 167 -9.92 -5.49 0.98
CA GLU A 167 -8.61 -4.84 0.96
C GLU A 167 -8.46 -4.06 -0.34
N TYR A 168 -7.99 -2.82 -0.24
CA TYR A 168 -7.58 -2.03 -1.39
C TYR A 168 -6.08 -1.68 -1.28
N HIS A 169 -5.31 -2.16 -2.26
CA HIS A 169 -3.88 -1.96 -2.40
C HIS A 169 -3.59 -0.83 -3.40
N GLY A 170 -3.77 0.41 -2.94
CA GLY A 170 -3.40 1.60 -3.70
C GLY A 170 -1.88 1.87 -3.71
N PRO A 171 -1.45 3.00 -4.31
CA PRO A 171 -0.05 3.41 -4.33
C PRO A 171 0.53 3.78 -2.94
N GLU A 172 -0.32 3.89 -1.92
CA GLU A 172 0.06 4.22 -0.55
C GLU A 172 0.82 3.07 0.13
N VAL A 173 1.63 3.37 1.14
CA VAL A 173 2.47 2.38 1.87
C VAL A 173 1.61 1.27 2.46
N TYR A 174 0.53 1.64 3.15
CA TYR A 174 -0.41 0.72 3.78
C TYR A 174 -1.64 0.54 2.91
N ARG A 175 -2.23 -0.66 2.96
CA ARG A 175 -3.50 -0.93 2.30
C ARG A 175 -4.66 -0.32 3.07
N ASP A 176 -5.74 -0.06 2.35
CA ASP A 176 -7.03 0.29 2.92
C ASP A 176 -7.82 -0.97 3.24
N TRP A 177 -8.45 -0.98 4.41
CA TRP A 177 -9.47 -1.94 4.79
C TRP A 177 -10.83 -1.29 4.63
N GLN A 178 -11.74 -1.93 3.89
CA GLN A 178 -13.03 -1.36 3.53
C GLN A 178 -14.16 -2.25 4.00
N VAL A 179 -15.14 -1.65 4.66
CA VAL A 179 -16.37 -2.27 5.12
C VAL A 179 -17.54 -1.61 4.41
N GLY A 180 -18.41 -2.40 3.80
CA GLY A 180 -19.70 -1.97 3.26
C GLY A 180 -20.85 -2.66 3.98
N TYR A 181 -21.71 -1.88 4.62
CA TYR A 181 -22.91 -2.33 5.32
C TYR A 181 -24.17 -1.83 4.59
N VAL A 182 -25.07 -2.73 4.22
CA VAL A 182 -26.29 -2.43 3.49
C VAL A 182 -27.43 -2.18 4.48
N LEU A 183 -27.91 -0.93 4.50
CA LEU A 183 -29.00 -0.41 5.32
C LEU A 183 -30.35 -0.42 4.59
N ALA A 184 -30.37 -0.64 3.28
CA ALA A 184 -31.60 -0.65 2.47
C ALA A 184 -32.73 -1.56 3.03
N PRO A 185 -32.45 -2.78 3.55
CA PRO A 185 -33.48 -3.64 4.12
C PRO A 185 -34.29 -2.99 5.26
N ALA A 186 -33.69 -2.07 6.01
CA ALA A 186 -34.33 -1.29 7.08
C ALA A 186 -35.60 -0.56 6.62
N ARG A 187 -35.70 -0.24 5.32
CA ARG A 187 -36.85 0.46 4.74
C ARG A 187 -38.10 -0.42 4.59
N SER A 188 -37.94 -1.74 4.69
CA SER A 188 -39.07 -2.69 4.61
C SER A 188 -39.90 -2.79 5.90
N TRP A 189 -39.36 -2.25 7.01
CA TRP A 189 -40.03 -2.22 8.32
C TRP A 189 -41.18 -1.20 8.34
N ALA A 190 -42.17 -1.43 9.20
CA ALA A 190 -43.33 -0.55 9.32
C ALA A 190 -42.92 0.89 9.69
N SER A 191 -41.91 1.01 10.55
CA SER A 191 -41.21 2.26 10.82
C SER A 191 -39.81 2.00 11.32
N PHE A 192 -38.90 2.94 11.06
CA PHE A 192 -37.53 2.93 11.55
C PHE A 192 -37.22 4.29 12.16
N ARG A 193 -37.07 4.35 13.48
CA ARG A 193 -37.02 5.64 14.20
C ARG A 193 -35.62 6.17 14.46
N ARG A 194 -34.66 5.29 14.76
CA ARG A 194 -33.32 5.70 15.19
C ARG A 194 -32.29 4.66 14.83
N LEU A 195 -31.17 5.11 14.29
CA LEU A 195 -29.94 4.35 14.12
C LEU A 195 -28.84 5.03 14.95
N ASP A 196 -28.24 4.30 15.89
CA ASP A 196 -27.01 4.68 16.56
C ASP A 196 -25.87 3.82 16.01
N VAL A 197 -24.82 4.44 15.47
CA VAL A 197 -23.65 3.73 14.90
C VAL A 197 -22.42 4.00 15.74
N THR A 198 -21.65 2.97 16.06
CA THR A 198 -20.32 3.05 16.67
C THR A 198 -19.32 2.24 15.86
N VAL A 199 -18.12 2.79 15.66
CA VAL A 199 -16.97 2.08 15.08
C VAL A 199 -15.80 2.22 16.03
N GLU A 200 -15.28 1.10 16.54
CA GLU A 200 -14.05 1.04 17.32
C GLU A 200 -12.88 0.74 16.37
N LEU A 201 -11.94 1.67 16.26
CA LEU A 201 -10.78 1.60 15.37
C LEU A 201 -9.58 1.00 16.12
N PRO A 202 -8.62 0.38 15.42
CA PRO A 202 -7.31 0.15 16.01
C PRO A 202 -6.63 1.49 16.37
N ALA A 203 -5.76 1.45 17.37
CA ALA A 203 -5.16 2.65 17.95
C ALA A 203 -4.40 3.47 16.89
N GLY A 204 -4.76 4.75 16.76
CA GLY A 204 -4.11 5.69 15.86
C GLY A 204 -4.48 5.54 14.37
N TRP A 205 -5.37 4.62 14.00
CA TRP A 205 -5.71 4.40 12.59
C TRP A 205 -6.51 5.54 11.98
N ASP A 206 -6.23 5.84 10.73
CA ASP A 206 -7.02 6.80 9.94
C ASP A 206 -8.33 6.15 9.48
N ALA A 207 -9.38 6.95 9.33
CA ALA A 207 -10.69 6.47 8.92
C ALA A 207 -11.43 7.49 8.05
N ALA A 208 -12.20 7.00 7.08
CA ALA A 208 -13.14 7.75 6.28
C ALA A 208 -14.49 7.02 6.21
N THR A 209 -15.60 7.75 6.27
CA THR A 209 -16.96 7.18 6.32
C THR A 209 -17.90 7.85 5.34
N SER A 210 -18.81 7.10 4.73
CA SER A 210 -19.80 7.66 3.78
C SER A 210 -20.89 8.48 4.48
N LEU A 211 -21.12 8.19 5.77
CA LEU A 211 -22.00 8.96 6.64
C LEU A 211 -21.15 9.86 7.55
N ALA A 212 -21.67 11.05 7.89
CA ALA A 212 -21.00 11.94 8.82
C ALA A 212 -20.98 11.32 10.23
N MET A 213 -19.78 11.15 10.79
CA MET A 213 -19.56 10.62 12.14
C MET A 213 -18.64 11.54 12.94
N THR A 214 -18.84 11.57 14.25
CA THR A 214 -17.96 12.30 15.19
C THR A 214 -16.87 11.36 15.66
N ARG A 215 -15.61 11.81 15.61
CA ARG A 215 -14.44 11.06 16.09
C ARG A 215 -14.02 11.52 17.48
N GLU A 216 -13.85 10.56 18.39
CA GLU A 216 -13.30 10.74 19.73
C GLU A 216 -12.18 9.72 19.95
N GLY A 217 -10.93 10.13 19.73
CA GLY A 217 -9.78 9.22 19.75
C GLY A 217 -9.89 8.14 18.66
N ASP A 218 -9.95 6.87 19.08
CA ASP A 218 -10.07 5.71 18.20
C ASP A 218 -11.52 5.22 18.05
N ARG A 219 -12.50 6.07 18.39
CA ARG A 219 -13.92 5.76 18.27
C ARG A 219 -14.61 6.73 17.31
N LEU A 220 -15.41 6.20 16.37
CA LEU A 220 -16.35 6.98 15.58
C LEU A 220 -17.77 6.72 16.09
N SER A 221 -18.59 7.77 16.17
CA SER A 221 -20.00 7.63 16.56
C SER A 221 -20.92 8.55 15.77
N ALA A 222 -22.13 8.08 15.52
CA ALA A 222 -23.19 8.87 14.91
C ALA A 222 -24.57 8.45 15.41
N ARG A 223 -25.52 9.37 15.33
CA ARG A 223 -26.94 9.14 15.60
C ARG A 223 -27.75 9.72 14.45
N PHE A 224 -28.69 8.93 13.95
CA PHE A 224 -29.60 9.30 12.87
C PHE A 224 -31.05 9.08 13.29
N ASP A 225 -31.92 10.02 12.92
CA ASP A 225 -33.37 9.88 13.08
C ASP A 225 -33.95 9.22 11.82
N GLY A 226 -33.89 7.89 11.78
CA GLY A 226 -34.27 7.08 10.64
C GLY A 226 -33.09 6.40 9.94
N VAL A 227 -33.32 5.94 8.72
CA VAL A 227 -32.31 5.30 7.85
C VAL A 227 -31.65 6.40 7.00
N PRO A 228 -30.38 6.76 7.26
CA PRO A 228 -29.75 7.94 6.65
C PRO A 228 -29.38 7.75 5.18
N ALA A 229 -29.09 6.52 4.77
CA ALA A 229 -28.71 6.13 3.41
C ALA A 229 -28.99 4.64 3.21
N ASP A 230 -28.83 4.15 1.98
CA ASP A 230 -29.02 2.73 1.67
C ASP A 230 -27.79 1.89 2.05
N THR A 231 -26.64 2.52 2.23
CA THR A 231 -25.39 1.87 2.63
C THR A 231 -24.56 2.76 3.55
N LEU A 232 -23.78 2.12 4.41
CA LEU A 232 -22.70 2.70 5.20
C LEU A 232 -21.39 2.08 4.71
N ALA A 233 -20.45 2.91 4.25
CA ALA A 233 -19.12 2.48 3.87
C ALA A 233 -18.08 3.10 4.82
N ILE A 234 -17.12 2.30 5.26
CA ILE A 234 -16.05 2.69 6.18
C ILE A 234 -14.73 2.23 5.56
N THR A 235 -13.77 3.13 5.41
CA THR A 235 -12.39 2.81 5.05
C THR A 235 -11.48 3.14 6.23
N VAL A 236 -10.60 2.21 6.60
CA VAL A 236 -9.59 2.42 7.65
C VAL A 236 -8.20 2.04 7.15
N ARG A 237 -7.17 2.70 7.68
CA ARG A 237 -5.77 2.45 7.32
C ARG A 237 -4.86 2.63 8.52
N HIS A 238 -3.81 1.82 8.58
CA HIS A 238 -2.71 1.99 9.52
C HIS A 238 -2.13 3.41 9.39
N PRO A 239 -1.86 4.11 10.50
CA PRO A 239 -1.29 5.46 10.43
C PRO A 239 0.04 5.43 9.69
N LEU A 240 0.26 6.44 8.85
CA LEU A 240 1.60 6.80 8.42
C LEU A 240 2.24 7.57 9.56
N ASP A 241 3.27 6.99 10.20
CA ASP A 241 4.07 7.74 11.15
C ASP A 241 4.66 8.95 10.41
N ALA A 242 4.25 10.16 10.77
CA ALA A 242 4.70 11.40 10.15
C ALA A 242 6.23 11.62 10.25
N SER A 243 6.92 10.77 11.03
CA SER A 243 8.37 10.72 11.11
C SER A 243 9.04 9.94 9.98
N GLU A 244 8.30 9.29 9.07
CA GLU A 244 8.91 8.71 7.86
C GLU A 244 9.49 9.84 7.01
N PRO A 245 10.82 9.98 6.98
CA PRO A 245 11.42 11.13 6.35
C PRO A 245 11.38 10.92 4.84
N GLU A 246 10.44 11.59 4.18
CA GLU A 246 10.38 11.70 2.73
C GLU A 246 11.78 12.05 2.21
N GLY A 247 12.37 11.14 1.42
CA GLY A 247 13.65 11.36 0.78
C GLY A 247 14.89 10.82 1.51
N VAL A 248 14.79 10.17 2.68
CA VAL A 248 15.98 9.48 3.26
C VAL A 248 16.49 8.37 2.35
N GLY A 249 15.60 7.63 1.68
CA GLY A 249 16.00 6.66 0.67
C GLY A 249 16.79 7.31 -0.47
N LEU A 250 16.30 8.41 -1.02
CA LEU A 250 17.00 9.15 -2.09
C LEU A 250 18.32 9.74 -1.60
N ALA A 251 18.34 10.36 -0.41
CA ALA A 251 19.54 10.93 0.18
C ALA A 251 20.61 9.86 0.45
N ALA A 252 20.22 8.68 0.97
CA ALA A 252 21.12 7.55 1.19
C ALA A 252 21.69 7.01 -0.14
N VAL A 253 20.86 6.90 -1.17
CA VAL A 253 21.29 6.50 -2.52
C VAL A 253 22.27 7.51 -3.11
N LEU A 254 21.97 8.81 -3.00
CA LEU A 254 22.84 9.89 -3.47
C LEU A 254 24.17 9.91 -2.69
N ALA A 255 24.12 9.76 -1.37
CA ALA A 255 25.30 9.70 -0.51
C ALA A 255 26.18 8.49 -0.82
N GLY A 256 25.59 7.32 -1.12
CA GLY A 256 26.33 6.11 -1.51
C GLY A 256 26.91 6.16 -2.93
N SER A 257 26.25 6.84 -3.86
CA SER A 257 26.68 6.92 -5.27
C SER A 257 27.85 7.88 -5.50
N VAL A 258 27.98 8.96 -4.71
CA VAL A 258 29.11 9.90 -4.83
C VAL A 258 30.49 9.23 -4.64
N PRO A 259 30.74 8.43 -3.59
CA PRO A 259 31.98 7.67 -3.43
C PRO A 259 32.31 6.76 -4.61
N LEU A 260 31.32 6.13 -5.24
CA LEU A 260 31.54 5.29 -6.41
C LEU A 260 31.97 6.10 -7.63
N LEU A 261 31.32 7.23 -7.89
CA LEU A 261 31.70 8.13 -8.98
C LEU A 261 33.14 8.62 -8.80
N LEU A 262 33.52 8.97 -7.57
CA LEU A 262 34.88 9.35 -7.22
C LEU A 262 35.86 8.17 -7.40
N ALA A 263 35.54 6.98 -6.90
CA ALA A 263 36.38 5.80 -7.04
C ALA A 263 36.59 5.40 -8.50
N GLY A 264 35.53 5.41 -9.32
CA GLY A 264 35.58 5.15 -10.75
C GLY A 264 36.46 6.18 -11.49
N TRP A 265 36.32 7.46 -11.15
CA TRP A 265 37.15 8.53 -11.71
C TRP A 265 38.65 8.35 -11.36
N TRP A 266 38.96 8.07 -10.08
CA TRP A 266 40.33 7.83 -9.61
C TRP A 266 40.95 6.59 -10.26
N ALA A 267 40.19 5.48 -10.35
CA ALA A 267 40.63 4.25 -10.98
C ALA A 267 40.92 4.44 -12.48
N GLY A 268 40.04 5.13 -13.22
CA GLY A 268 40.23 5.47 -14.63
C GLY A 268 41.50 6.31 -14.84
N ARG A 269 41.72 7.32 -14.00
CA ARG A 269 42.93 8.15 -14.03
C ARG A 269 44.20 7.36 -13.70
N ALA A 270 44.14 6.43 -12.75
CA ALA A 270 45.27 5.57 -12.39
C ALA A 270 45.63 4.59 -13.53
N ALA A 271 44.62 3.99 -14.17
CA ALA A 271 44.81 3.10 -15.31
C ALA A 271 45.44 3.81 -16.50
N ALA A 272 44.98 5.03 -16.82
CA ALA A 272 45.56 5.87 -17.87
C ALA A 272 47.04 6.18 -17.60
N ARG A 273 47.40 6.51 -16.35
CA ARG A 273 48.80 6.81 -15.97
C ARG A 273 49.72 5.60 -16.07
N ARG A 274 49.23 4.39 -15.77
CA ARG A 274 50.02 3.15 -15.81
C ARG A 274 50.19 2.56 -17.20
N ARG A 275 49.68 3.22 -18.26
CA ARG A 275 49.72 2.74 -19.65
C ARG A 275 49.23 1.29 -19.79
N TRP A 276 48.23 0.92 -18.99
CA TRP A 276 47.65 -0.41 -19.11
C TRP A 276 47.14 -0.60 -20.54
N SER A 277 47.43 -1.77 -21.12
CA SER A 277 46.86 -2.11 -22.42
C SER A 277 45.33 -2.04 -22.32
N GLY A 278 44.66 -1.53 -23.36
CA GLY A 278 43.24 -1.18 -23.29
C GLY A 278 42.33 -2.29 -22.77
N GLY A 279 42.72 -3.56 -22.95
CA GLY A 279 42.01 -4.72 -22.38
C GLY A 279 42.05 -4.78 -20.85
N HIS A 280 43.21 -4.63 -20.22
CA HIS A 280 43.33 -4.70 -18.75
C HIS A 280 42.64 -3.51 -18.08
N ALA A 281 42.75 -2.32 -18.68
CA ALA A 281 42.03 -1.14 -18.21
C ALA A 281 40.51 -1.31 -18.28
N ALA A 282 39.99 -1.90 -19.37
CA ALA A 282 38.56 -2.17 -19.52
C ALA A 282 38.06 -3.21 -18.50
N VAL A 283 38.79 -4.32 -18.31
CA VAL A 283 38.42 -5.37 -17.34
C VAL A 283 38.42 -4.85 -15.91
N ALA A 284 39.47 -4.13 -15.51
CA ALA A 284 39.54 -3.57 -14.16
C ALA A 284 38.46 -2.51 -13.90
N THR A 285 38.15 -1.69 -14.93
CA THR A 285 37.05 -0.73 -14.85
C THR A 285 35.71 -1.43 -14.68
N LEU A 286 35.44 -2.47 -15.48
CA LEU A 286 34.22 -3.25 -15.38
C LEU A 286 34.08 -3.91 -14.00
N ALA A 287 35.16 -4.52 -13.49
CA ALA A 287 35.17 -5.12 -12.16
C ALA A 287 34.86 -4.10 -11.06
N LEU A 288 35.44 -2.89 -11.15
CA LEU A 288 35.20 -1.84 -10.16
C LEU A 288 33.76 -1.31 -10.22
N VAL A 289 33.18 -1.20 -11.41
CA VAL A 289 31.78 -0.80 -11.60
C VAL A 289 30.83 -1.85 -11.04
N VAL A 290 31.08 -3.13 -11.32
CA VAL A 290 30.24 -4.24 -10.83
C VAL A 290 30.32 -4.33 -9.31
N VAL A 291 31.52 -4.36 -8.73
CA VAL A 291 31.71 -4.44 -7.28
C VAL A 291 31.19 -3.18 -6.58
N GLY A 292 31.45 -2.00 -7.16
CA GLY A 292 30.97 -0.73 -6.64
C GLY A 292 29.45 -0.66 -6.65
N GLY A 293 28.82 -0.97 -7.79
CA GLY A 293 27.36 -1.00 -7.92
C GLY A 293 26.72 -2.00 -6.95
N ALA A 294 27.29 -3.20 -6.81
CA ALA A 294 26.83 -4.19 -5.83
C ALA A 294 26.95 -3.67 -4.38
N LEU A 295 28.02 -2.96 -4.04
CA LEU A 295 28.20 -2.37 -2.72
C LEU A 295 27.19 -1.26 -2.44
N VAL A 296 26.90 -0.38 -3.40
CA VAL A 296 25.87 0.65 -3.23
C VAL A 296 24.49 0.06 -3.15
N ALA A 297 24.18 -0.97 -3.94
CA ALA A 297 22.94 -1.71 -3.80
C ALA A 297 22.79 -2.29 -2.38
N ALA A 298 23.84 -2.94 -1.87
CA ALA A 298 23.86 -3.51 -0.52
C ALA A 298 23.72 -2.44 0.57
N LEU A 299 24.39 -1.29 0.42
CA LEU A 299 24.31 -0.18 1.37
C LEU A 299 22.96 0.53 1.32
N ALA A 300 22.36 0.70 0.13
CA ALA A 300 21.03 1.27 -0.02
C ALA A 300 19.98 0.34 0.61
N ALA A 301 20.06 -0.97 0.34
CA ALA A 301 19.21 -1.97 0.99
C ALA A 301 19.38 -1.96 2.51
N ALA A 302 20.63 -1.96 3.00
CA ALA A 302 20.91 -1.88 4.43
C ALA A 302 20.40 -0.58 5.07
N ALA A 303 20.55 0.56 4.39
CA ALA A 303 20.06 1.84 4.85
C ALA A 303 18.52 1.87 4.90
N MET A 304 17.84 1.32 3.90
CA MET A 304 16.38 1.18 3.92
C MET A 304 15.93 0.30 5.09
N THR A 305 16.59 -0.84 5.33
CA THR A 305 16.28 -1.74 6.45
C THR A 305 16.59 -1.14 7.82
N LEU A 306 17.62 -0.29 7.93
CA LEU A 306 18.08 0.25 9.22
C LEU A 306 17.45 1.60 9.57
N LEU A 307 17.07 2.41 8.58
CA LEU A 307 16.57 3.77 8.79
C LEU A 307 15.05 3.87 8.73
N LEU A 308 14.38 2.94 8.07
CA LEU A 308 12.93 2.87 8.06
C LEU A 308 12.51 1.76 9.02
N PRO A 309 11.65 2.04 10.03
CA PRO A 309 11.01 0.96 10.76
C PRO A 309 10.31 0.09 9.72
N ALA A 310 10.63 -1.21 9.71
CA ALA A 310 10.02 -2.10 8.74
C ALA A 310 8.50 -1.99 8.91
N PRO A 311 7.77 -1.51 7.88
CA PRO A 311 6.33 -1.40 8.00
C PRO A 311 5.80 -2.81 8.25
N ASP A 312 4.76 -2.93 9.10
CA ASP A 312 4.18 -4.24 9.39
C ASP A 312 3.83 -4.92 8.06
N PRO A 313 4.52 -6.02 7.70
CA PRO A 313 4.31 -6.67 6.41
C PRO A 313 2.87 -7.15 6.26
N ALA A 314 2.18 -7.38 7.38
CA ALA A 314 0.78 -7.73 7.39
C ALA A 314 -0.13 -6.55 7.04
N GLN A 315 0.32 -5.31 6.92
CA GLN A 315 -0.49 -4.11 6.60
C GLN A 315 -0.06 -3.40 5.30
N VAL A 316 1.13 -3.70 4.80
CA VAL A 316 1.68 -3.06 3.58
C VAL A 316 0.81 -3.33 2.35
N SER A 317 0.67 -2.31 1.50
CA SER A 317 0.05 -2.42 0.19
C SER A 317 0.91 -3.28 -0.74
N ARG A 318 0.30 -4.25 -1.43
CA ARG A 318 1.01 -5.06 -2.43
C ARG A 318 1.57 -4.18 -3.55
N THR A 319 0.81 -3.20 -4.02
CA THR A 319 1.23 -2.25 -5.06
C THR A 319 2.45 -1.45 -4.63
N TRP A 320 2.51 -1.03 -3.36
CA TRP A 320 3.69 -0.37 -2.81
C TRP A 320 4.89 -1.32 -2.71
N SER A 321 4.70 -2.56 -2.22
CA SER A 321 5.78 -3.54 -2.11
C SER A 321 6.41 -3.88 -3.47
N TYR A 322 5.60 -3.93 -4.54
CA TYR A 322 6.11 -4.05 -5.91
C TYR A 322 6.92 -2.81 -6.30
N GLY A 323 6.40 -1.60 -6.05
CA GLY A 323 7.09 -0.35 -6.30
C GLY A 323 8.44 -0.24 -5.59
N GLY A 324 8.53 -0.72 -4.34
CA GLY A 324 9.78 -0.81 -3.58
C GLY A 324 10.82 -1.70 -4.27
N GLY A 325 10.43 -2.93 -4.64
CA GLY A 325 11.32 -3.83 -5.38
C GLY A 325 11.80 -3.26 -6.71
N TYR A 326 10.94 -2.56 -7.44
CA TYR A 326 11.34 -1.86 -8.67
C TYR A 326 12.26 -0.68 -8.43
N GLY A 327 12.01 0.09 -7.38
CA GLY A 327 12.86 1.19 -6.95
C GLY A 327 14.28 0.70 -6.66
N GLU A 328 14.42 -0.40 -5.93
CA GLU A 328 15.72 -1.02 -5.63
C GLU A 328 16.45 -1.43 -6.91
N VAL A 329 15.78 -2.16 -7.82
CA VAL A 329 16.39 -2.55 -9.11
C VAL A 329 16.80 -1.33 -9.92
N GLY A 330 15.96 -0.29 -9.98
CA GLY A 330 16.27 0.98 -10.65
C GLY A 330 17.50 1.67 -10.07
N ILE A 331 17.64 1.70 -8.74
CA ILE A 331 18.80 2.24 -8.04
C ILE A 331 20.07 1.47 -8.39
N VAL A 332 20.03 0.13 -8.38
CA VAL A 332 21.18 -0.70 -8.77
C VAL A 332 21.60 -0.40 -10.20
N LEU A 333 20.64 -0.34 -11.13
CA LEU A 333 20.91 -0.04 -12.54
C LEU A 333 21.50 1.36 -12.71
N LEU A 334 20.95 2.38 -12.07
CA LEU A 334 21.48 3.75 -12.10
C LEU A 334 22.91 3.82 -11.55
N GLY A 335 23.20 3.14 -10.44
CA GLY A 335 24.54 3.05 -9.87
C GLY A 335 25.55 2.40 -10.83
N LEU A 336 25.17 1.29 -11.47
CA LEU A 336 26.01 0.61 -12.47
C LEU A 336 26.28 1.50 -13.69
N TRP A 337 25.26 2.15 -14.24
CA TRP A 337 25.40 3.06 -15.39
C TRP A 337 26.22 4.31 -15.05
N GLY A 338 25.96 4.93 -13.91
CA GLY A 338 26.70 6.10 -13.42
C GLY A 338 28.18 5.79 -13.19
N GLY A 339 28.47 4.66 -12.55
CA GLY A 339 29.84 4.19 -12.34
C GLY A 339 30.58 3.93 -13.66
N ALA A 340 29.92 3.26 -14.61
CA ALA A 340 30.50 3.01 -15.94
C ALA A 340 30.84 4.31 -16.68
N LEU A 341 29.90 5.27 -16.69
CA LEU A 341 30.09 6.57 -17.33
C LEU A 341 31.24 7.35 -16.68
N ALA A 342 31.29 7.42 -15.35
CA ALA A 342 32.35 8.11 -14.61
C ALA A 342 33.74 7.54 -14.93
N ALA A 343 33.85 6.22 -15.05
CA ALA A 343 35.10 5.58 -15.39
C ALA A 343 35.56 5.87 -16.83
N VAL A 344 34.64 5.90 -17.80
CA VAL A 344 34.93 6.30 -19.18
C VAL A 344 35.42 7.76 -19.22
N VAL A 345 34.73 8.67 -18.54
CA VAL A 345 35.12 10.09 -18.45
C VAL A 345 36.50 10.23 -17.80
N GLY A 346 36.76 9.51 -16.70
CA GLY A 346 38.06 9.50 -16.03
C GLY A 346 39.20 9.00 -16.92
N MET A 347 38.93 7.98 -17.74
CA MET A 347 39.89 7.46 -18.72
C MET A 347 40.21 8.52 -19.79
N VAL A 348 39.18 9.13 -20.39
CA VAL A 348 39.34 10.19 -21.41
C VAL A 348 40.11 11.38 -20.84
N ALA A 349 39.74 11.86 -19.66
CA ALA A 349 40.42 12.97 -18.98
C ALA A 349 41.88 12.64 -18.61
N GLY A 350 42.19 11.38 -18.31
CA GLY A 350 43.55 10.91 -18.09
C GLY A 350 44.40 10.84 -19.36
N PHE A 351 43.77 10.65 -20.53
CA PHE A 351 44.42 10.64 -21.84
C PHE A 351 44.59 12.01 -22.48
N VAL A 352 43.86 13.03 -22.05
CA VAL A 352 44.16 14.42 -22.43
C VAL A 352 45.58 14.68 -21.95
N PRO A 353 46.59 14.66 -22.85
CA PRO A 353 47.96 14.86 -22.45
C PRO A 353 47.95 16.22 -21.80
N GLY A 354 48.44 16.31 -20.57
CA GLY A 354 48.80 17.60 -20.05
C GLY A 354 49.71 18.20 -21.10
N ARG A 355 49.19 19.14 -21.90
CA ARG A 355 49.96 20.12 -22.65
C ARG A 355 50.66 20.93 -21.57
N ARG A 356 51.60 20.30 -20.87
CA ARG A 356 52.65 20.96 -20.13
C ARG A 356 53.31 21.78 -21.22
N ARG A 357 53.00 23.06 -21.15
CA ARG A 357 53.62 24.15 -21.88
C ARG A 357 55.10 23.82 -22.03
N ALA A 358 55.49 23.34 -23.22
CA ALA A 358 56.86 23.41 -23.69
C ALA A 358 57.15 24.86 -24.07
N GLY A 359 56.99 25.77 -23.11
CA GLY A 359 57.08 27.21 -23.29
C GLY A 359 57.56 27.80 -21.98
N GLY A 360 58.88 27.80 -21.79
CA GLY A 360 59.53 28.41 -20.64
C GLY A 360 60.90 27.82 -20.36
N GLY A 361 61.90 28.18 -21.17
CA GLY A 361 63.29 27.82 -20.91
C GLY A 361 64.21 28.09 -22.09
N GLY A 362 64.55 29.36 -22.32
CA GLY A 362 65.52 29.75 -23.35
C GLY A 362 65.64 31.25 -23.57
N THR A 363 65.78 32.03 -22.50
CA THR A 363 66.27 33.41 -22.58
C THR A 363 67.73 33.39 -23.05
N GLY A 364 67.95 33.65 -24.34
CA GLY A 364 69.26 33.95 -24.87
C GLY A 364 69.73 35.33 -24.37
N LEU A 365 70.70 35.34 -23.48
CA LEU A 365 71.52 36.50 -23.15
C LEU A 365 72.51 36.74 -24.31
N PRO A 366 72.60 37.94 -24.89
CA PRO A 366 73.67 38.26 -25.83
C PRO A 366 75.00 38.51 -25.09
N ASP A 367 76.05 37.85 -25.60
CA ASP A 367 77.45 37.96 -25.23
C ASP A 367 77.96 39.42 -25.23
N ARG A 368 78.57 39.83 -24.11
CA ARG A 368 79.43 41.03 -24.04
C ARG A 368 80.86 40.62 -24.34
N HIS A 369 81.33 40.83 -25.56
CA HIS A 369 82.75 40.83 -25.89
C HIS A 369 83.39 42.18 -25.51
N LEU A 370 84.34 42.16 -24.59
CA LEU A 370 85.27 43.25 -24.28
C LEU A 370 86.51 43.14 -25.18
N PRO A 371 87.04 44.24 -25.76
CA PRO A 371 88.36 44.28 -26.36
C PRO A 371 89.39 44.97 -25.45
N GLY A 372 90.55 44.34 -25.29
CA GLY A 372 91.79 44.89 -24.73
C GLY A 372 92.78 43.74 -24.53
N ARG A 373 94.08 43.83 -24.84
CA ARG A 373 94.98 44.91 -25.24
C ARG A 373 96.21 44.26 -25.92
N TRP A 374 96.82 44.99 -26.86
CA TRP A 374 98.27 45.20 -27.07
C TRP A 374 99.27 44.12 -26.63
N ALA A 375 100.04 43.61 -27.61
CA ALA A 375 101.51 43.77 -27.69
C ALA A 375 101.96 43.44 -29.12
#